data_AF-A0A6I5CK47-F1
#
_entry.id   AF-A0A6I5CK47-F1
#
_cell.length_a   1.000
_cell.length_b   1.000
_cell.length_c   1.000
_cell.angle_alpha   90.00
_cell.angle_beta   90.00
_cell.angle_gamma   90.00
#
_symmetry.space_group_name_H-M   'P 1'
#
loop_
_entity.id
_entity.type
_entity.pdbx_description
1 polymer ?
#
loop_
_entity_poly.entity_id
_entity_poly.type
_entity_poly.pdbx_seq_one_letter_code
_entity_poly.pdbx_strand_id
1 'polypeptide(L)'
;GRSVRRLLLPGSVAVIGVGRGPASVGRGILGHLRQAGFPGPLYAVNRAFEEERAEIDGVPAHRSVRDIAQPVDLAVVAVPAERVPEAVA
;
A
#
# COMPACT_ATOMS: atom_id res chain seq x y z
N GLY A 1 -8.40 24.45 7.57
CA GLY A 1 -8.54 23.01 7.83
C GLY A 1 -8.40 22.18 6.55
N ARG A 2 -7.17 21.93 6.08
CA ARG A 2 -6.88 21.03 4.94
C ARG A 2 -6.41 19.63 5.37
N SER A 3 -6.03 19.46 6.64
CA SER A 3 -5.31 18.27 7.12
C SER A 3 -6.14 16.98 7.23
N VAL A 4 -7.46 17.04 7.46
CA VAL A 4 -8.30 15.83 7.55
C VAL A 4 -8.95 15.42 6.23
N ARG A 5 -9.08 16.34 5.25
CA ARG A 5 -9.72 16.01 3.97
C ARG A 5 -8.96 14.95 3.17
N ARG A 6 -7.61 14.95 3.21
CA ARG A 6 -6.80 13.90 2.56
C ARG A 6 -6.88 12.55 3.26
N LEU A 7 -7.12 12.53 4.58
CA LEU A 7 -7.36 11.28 5.31
C LEU A 7 -8.76 10.71 5.00
N LEU A 8 -9.75 11.58 4.83
CA LEU A 8 -11.15 11.19 4.59
C LEU A 8 -11.46 10.92 3.11
N LEU A 9 -10.67 11.49 2.19
CA LEU A 9 -10.81 11.35 0.73
C LEU A 9 -9.40 11.36 0.08
N PRO A 10 -8.58 10.30 0.27
CA PRO A 10 -7.28 10.22 -0.39
C PRO A 10 -7.45 10.05 -1.90
N GLY A 11 -6.60 10.70 -2.70
CA GLY A 11 -6.52 10.52 -4.13
C GLY A 11 -5.70 9.28 -4.53
N SER A 12 -4.85 8.77 -3.65
CA SER A 12 -4.06 7.54 -3.84
C SER A 12 -3.77 6.84 -2.51
N VAL A 13 -3.61 5.51 -2.53
CA VAL A 13 -3.33 4.71 -1.34
C VAL A 13 -2.18 3.72 -1.60
N ALA A 14 -1.19 3.73 -0.73
CA ALA A 14 -0.18 2.67 -0.65
C ALA A 14 -0.47 1.73 0.52
N VAL A 15 -0.49 0.42 0.27
CA VAL A 15 -0.62 -0.60 1.32
C VAL A 15 0.75 -1.23 1.55
N ILE A 16 1.35 -0.97 2.71
CA ILE A 16 2.66 -1.49 3.11
C ILE A 16 2.49 -2.79 3.89
N GLY A 17 3.27 -3.80 3.56
CA GLY A 17 3.16 -5.14 4.16
C GLY A 17 2.29 -6.10 3.36
N VAL A 18 2.11 -5.86 2.06
CA VAL A 18 1.38 -6.79 1.17
C VAL A 18 2.21 -8.06 0.99
N GLY A 19 1.92 -9.09 1.78
CA GLY A 19 2.52 -10.41 1.68
C GLY A 19 1.95 -11.28 0.55
N ARG A 20 2.71 -12.33 0.18
CA ARG A 20 2.37 -13.24 -0.93
C ARG A 20 1.30 -14.29 -0.57
N GLY A 21 1.15 -14.63 0.71
CA GLY A 21 0.23 -15.68 1.17
C GLY A 21 -1.21 -15.20 1.38
N PRO A 22 -2.20 -16.11 1.38
CA PRO A 22 -3.62 -15.79 1.57
C PRO A 22 -3.94 -15.25 2.97
N ALA A 23 -3.11 -15.54 3.98
CA ALA A 23 -3.24 -15.00 5.34
C ALA A 23 -2.65 -13.57 5.51
N SER A 24 -2.17 -12.95 4.42
CA SER A 24 -1.59 -11.62 4.46
C SER A 24 -2.64 -10.55 4.75
N VAL A 25 -2.57 -9.94 5.94
CA VAL A 25 -3.43 -8.82 6.32
C VAL A 25 -3.35 -7.68 5.29
N GLY A 26 -2.14 -7.30 4.86
CA GLY A 26 -1.96 -6.26 3.85
C GLY A 26 -2.60 -6.63 2.50
N ARG A 27 -2.52 -7.90 2.08
CA ARG A 27 -3.18 -8.35 0.84
C ARG A 27 -4.70 -8.35 0.97
N GLY A 28 -5.23 -8.71 2.14
CA GLY A 28 -6.66 -8.60 2.44
C GLY A 28 -7.16 -7.16 2.37
N ILE A 29 -6.44 -6.22 2.98
CA ILE A 29 -6.76 -4.77 2.91
C ILE A 29 -6.75 -4.29 1.45
N LEU A 30 -5.71 -4.64 0.68
CA LEU A 30 -5.62 -4.29 -0.73
C LEU A 30 -6.82 -4.85 -1.52
N GLY A 31 -7.21 -6.09 -1.25
CA GLY A 31 -8.39 -6.73 -1.83
C GLY A 31 -9.68 -5.97 -1.51
N HIS A 32 -9.90 -5.61 -0.24
CA HIS A 32 -11.08 -4.84 0.17
C HIS A 32 -11.17 -3.47 -0.51
N LEU A 33 -10.05 -2.74 -0.62
CA LEU A 33 -10.02 -1.44 -1.31
C LEU A 33 -10.40 -1.56 -2.79
N ARG A 34 -9.95 -2.62 -3.45
CA ARG A 34 -10.31 -2.90 -4.86
C ARG A 34 -11.77 -3.29 -5.01
N GLN A 35 -12.24 -4.22 -4.17
CA GLN A 35 -13.63 -4.68 -4.20
C GLN A 35 -14.63 -3.56 -3.89
N ALA A 36 -14.25 -2.63 -3.02
CA ALA A 36 -15.03 -1.43 -2.72
C ALA A 36 -14.99 -0.37 -3.85
N GLY A 37 -14.18 -0.57 -4.90
CA GLY A 37 -14.08 0.34 -6.03
C GLY A 37 -13.39 1.66 -5.68
N PHE A 38 -12.35 1.64 -4.85
CA PHE A 38 -11.57 2.85 -4.56
C PHE A 38 -11.14 3.53 -5.88
N PRO A 39 -11.51 4.80 -6.11
CA PRO A 39 -11.41 5.41 -7.43
C PRO A 39 -9.99 5.88 -7.79
N GLY A 40 -9.09 5.94 -6.80
CA GLY A 40 -7.72 6.40 -6.98
C GLY A 40 -6.72 5.25 -7.21
N PRO A 41 -5.47 5.57 -7.54
CA PRO A 41 -4.41 4.57 -7.67
C PRO A 41 -4.16 3.84 -6.35
N LEU A 42 -3.98 2.52 -6.47
CA LEU A 42 -3.54 1.65 -5.39
C LEU A 42 -2.10 1.20 -5.66
N TYR A 43 -1.30 1.07 -4.61
CA TYR A 43 0.07 0.57 -4.69
C TYR A 43 0.31 -0.50 -3.62
N ALA A 44 0.83 -1.65 -4.04
CA ALA A 44 1.27 -2.70 -3.12
C ALA A 44 2.74 -2.47 -2.75
N VAL A 45 3.07 -2.40 -1.46
CA VAL A 45 4.43 -2.15 -1.00
C VAL A 45 4.94 -3.26 -0.10
N ASN A 46 6.08 -3.83 -0.47
CA ASN A 46 6.79 -4.81 0.35
C ASN A 46 8.27 -4.91 -0.06
N ARG A 47 9.19 -4.67 0.89
CA ARG A 47 10.64 -4.75 0.64
C ARG A 47 11.12 -6.11 0.11
N ALA A 48 10.37 -7.18 0.43
CA ALA A 48 10.66 -8.55 0.02
C ALA A 48 10.10 -8.91 -1.37
N PHE A 49 9.55 -7.95 -2.12
CA PHE A 49 9.29 -8.15 -3.54
C PHE A 49 10.60 -8.23 -4.33
N GLU A 50 10.61 -9.11 -5.33
CA GLU A 50 11.64 -9.17 -6.37
C GLU A 50 11.57 -7.91 -7.24
N GLU A 51 12.68 -7.48 -7.82
CA GLU A 51 12.77 -6.22 -8.58
C GLU A 51 11.91 -6.27 -9.85
N GLU A 52 11.78 -7.43 -10.47
CA GLU A 52 11.00 -7.65 -11.70
C GLU A 52 9.50 -7.79 -11.42
N ARG A 53 9.07 -7.82 -10.14
CA ARG A 53 7.66 -7.94 -9.80
C ARG A 53 6.94 -6.63 -10.09
N ALA A 54 6.26 -6.59 -11.23
CA ALA A 54 5.48 -5.43 -11.64
C ALA A 54 4.18 -5.25 -10.84
N GLU A 55 3.52 -6.33 -10.42
CA GLU A 55 2.19 -6.25 -9.80
C GLU A 55 1.83 -7.37 -8.80
N ILE A 56 0.85 -7.08 -7.94
CA ILE A 56 0.13 -8.01 -7.08
C ILE A 56 -1.37 -7.86 -7.37
N ASP A 57 -2.00 -8.94 -7.81
CA ASP A 57 -3.43 -8.96 -8.16
C ASP A 57 -3.83 -7.89 -9.21
N GLY A 58 -2.91 -7.43 -10.07
CA GLY A 58 -3.16 -6.33 -11.01
C GLY A 58 -2.96 -4.93 -10.41
N VAL A 59 -2.35 -4.82 -9.23
CA VAL A 59 -1.95 -3.55 -8.60
C VAL A 59 -0.44 -3.39 -8.68
N PRO A 60 0.10 -2.23 -9.11
CA PRO A 60 1.53 -1.97 -9.15
C PRO A 60 2.24 -2.28 -7.83
N ALA A 61 3.32 -3.04 -7.91
CA ALA A 61 4.09 -3.51 -6.77
C ALA A 61 5.44 -2.79 -6.67
N HIS A 62 5.77 -2.32 -5.47
CA HIS A 62 6.98 -1.57 -5.19
C HIS A 62 7.67 -2.10 -3.92
N ARG A 63 9.01 -1.98 -3.85
CA ARG A 63 9.78 -2.40 -2.66
C ARG A 63 9.70 -1.36 -1.55
N SER A 64 9.53 -0.09 -1.92
CA SER A 64 9.38 1.06 -1.03
C SER A 64 8.32 2.02 -1.57
N VAL A 65 7.67 2.76 -0.67
CA VAL A 65 6.81 3.90 -1.07
C VAL A 65 7.60 4.94 -1.87
N ARG A 66 8.92 5.04 -1.62
CA ARG A 66 9.83 5.95 -2.31
C ARG A 66 10.03 5.60 -3.79
N ASP A 67 9.74 4.35 -4.18
CA ASP A 67 9.87 3.88 -5.56
C ASP A 67 8.63 4.24 -6.40
N ILE A 68 7.58 4.80 -5.78
CA ILE A 68 6.36 5.21 -6.46
C ILE A 68 6.58 6.60 -7.03
N ALA A 69 6.56 6.72 -8.36
CA ALA A 69 6.81 7.99 -9.06
C ALA A 69 5.72 9.04 -8.80
N GLN A 70 4.52 8.62 -8.38
CA GLN A 70 3.37 9.47 -8.11
C GLN A 70 3.20 9.74 -6.61
N PRO A 71 2.61 10.88 -6.22
CA PRO A 71 2.37 11.18 -4.81
C PRO A 71 1.40 10.17 -4.17
N VAL A 72 1.73 9.76 -2.94
CA VAL A 72 0.90 8.91 -2.09
C VAL A 72 0.21 9.79 -1.04
N ASP A 73 -1.13 9.81 -1.06
CA ASP A 73 -1.92 10.62 -0.11
C ASP A 73 -2.15 9.92 1.23
N LEU A 74 -2.23 8.58 1.23
CA LEU A 74 -2.44 7.75 2.41
C LEU A 74 -1.59 6.47 2.33
N ALA A 75 -0.91 6.13 3.43
CA ALA A 75 -0.24 4.85 3.60
C ALA A 75 -0.95 4.02 4.68
N VAL A 76 -1.34 2.79 4.34
CA VAL A 76 -1.84 1.79 5.29
C VAL A 76 -0.70 0.85 5.64
N VAL A 77 -0.27 0.84 6.90
CA VAL A 77 0.84 0.00 7.37
C VAL A 77 0.30 -1.27 8.01
N ALA A 78 0.46 -2.41 7.33
CA ALA A 78 0.03 -3.74 7.76
C ALA A 78 1.23 -4.68 7.91
N VAL A 79 2.21 -4.29 8.74
CA VAL A 79 3.42 -5.06 9.05
C VAL A 79 3.39 -5.51 10.52
N PRO A 80 4.13 -6.56 10.90
CA PRO A 80 4.34 -6.90 12.32
C PRO A 80 4.82 -5.67 13.11
N ALA A 81 4.38 -5.54 14.36
CA ALA A 81 4.57 -4.33 15.17
C ALA A 81 6.04 -3.90 15.27
N GLU A 82 6.95 -4.87 15.30
CA GLU A 82 8.40 -4.64 15.43
C GLU A 82 9.00 -3.97 14.19
N ARG A 83 8.35 -4.11 13.03
CA ARG A 83 8.80 -3.54 11.74
C ARG A 83 8.17 -2.20 11.40
N VAL A 84 7.31 -1.66 12.27
CA VAL A 84 6.64 -0.37 12.04
C VAL A 84 7.63 0.79 11.89
N PRO A 85 8.69 0.94 12.73
CA PRO A 85 9.65 2.05 12.59
C PRO A 85 10.30 2.12 11.21
N GLU A 86 10.61 0.97 10.62
CA GLU A 86 11.22 0.87 9.29
C GLU A 86 10.26 1.26 8.15
N ALA A 87 8.95 1.11 8.36
CA ALA A 87 7.93 1.42 7.36
C ALA A 87 7.61 2.92 7.31
N VAL A 88 7.87 3.66 8.38
CA VAL A 88 7.54 5.10 8.53
C VAL A 88 8.77 6.02 8.47
N ALA A 89 9.98 5.47 8.52
CA ALA A 89 11.24 6.20 8.38
C ALA A 89 11.53 6.55 6.92
#